data_AF-A0A7Y6GKC7-F1
#
_entry.id   AF-A0A7Y6GKC7-F1
#
_cell.length_a   1.000
_cell.length_b   1.000
_cell.length_c   1.000
_cell.angle_alpha   90.00
_cell.angle_beta   90.00
_cell.angle_gamma   90.00
#
_symmetry.space_group_name_H-M   'P 1'
#
loop_
_entity.id
_entity.type
_entity.pdbx_description
1 polymer ?
#
loop_
_entity_poly.entity_id
_entity_poly.type
_entity_poly.pdbx_seq_one_letter_code
_entity_poly.pdbx_strand_id
1 'polypeptide(L)'
;MPNESTDGRDAAAWSPLDSEGWYAARNATTAVRDALVRAGLEKEFPYLRADLNAFGHGLVELGRVSPDTAERLAELLRLALARGFGQDRDGDGRTPTAVEEHKERT
;
A
#
# COMPACT_ATOMS: atom_id res chain seq x y z
N MET A 1 -40.39 -9.30 29.07
CA MET A 1 -39.66 -9.17 27.81
C MET A 1 -38.24 -8.75 28.16
N PRO A 2 -37.20 -9.52 27.82
CA PRO A 2 -35.83 -9.09 28.06
C PRO A 2 -35.47 -7.94 27.10
N ASN A 3 -34.75 -6.97 27.64
CA ASN A 3 -34.17 -5.82 26.95
C ASN A 3 -33.02 -6.31 26.04
N GLU A 4 -33.23 -6.28 24.73
CA GLU A 4 -32.19 -6.50 23.73
C GLU A 4 -31.36 -5.22 23.62
N SER A 5 -30.23 -5.19 24.33
CA SER A 5 -29.23 -4.13 24.19
C SER A 5 -28.67 -4.20 22.77
N THR A 6 -29.16 -3.35 21.88
CA THR A 6 -28.56 -3.05 20.57
C THR A 6 -27.26 -2.28 20.78
N ASP A 7 -26.21 -2.97 21.22
CA ASP A 7 -24.84 -2.50 21.08
C ASP A 7 -24.13 -3.38 20.06
N GLY A 8 -23.40 -2.75 19.14
CA GLY A 8 -22.52 -3.47 18.23
C GLY A 8 -22.68 -3.12 16.76
N ARG A 9 -22.44 -1.84 16.43
CA ARG A 9 -22.07 -1.32 15.10
C ARG A 9 -22.98 -1.70 13.95
N ASP A 10 -23.74 -0.71 13.50
CA ASP A 10 -24.42 -0.69 12.21
C ASP A 10 -23.48 -1.19 11.09
N ALA A 11 -23.75 -2.38 10.57
CA ALA A 11 -22.99 -2.98 9.46
C ALA A 11 -23.10 -2.14 8.17
N ALA A 12 -23.99 -1.14 8.14
CA ALA A 12 -24.10 -0.16 7.07
C ALA A 12 -23.16 1.06 7.21
N ALA A 13 -22.36 1.17 8.29
CA ALA A 13 -21.42 2.26 8.49
C ALA A 13 -20.08 2.10 7.73
N TRP A 14 -19.97 1.12 6.84
CA TRP A 14 -18.77 0.92 6.02
C TRP A 14 -18.71 1.97 4.90
N SER A 15 -18.15 3.14 5.21
CA SER A 15 -17.76 4.12 4.20
C SER A 15 -16.29 3.88 3.81
N PRO A 16 -15.98 3.51 2.55
CA PRO A 16 -14.60 3.39 2.07
C PRO A 16 -13.79 4.69 2.21
N LEU A 17 -14.49 5.81 2.42
CA LEU A 17 -13.93 7.15 2.59
C LEU A 17 -13.20 7.34 3.94
N ASP A 18 -13.38 6.45 4.92
CA ASP A 18 -12.66 6.51 6.22
C ASP A 18 -11.54 5.47 6.30
N SER A 19 -11.29 4.71 5.23
CA SER A 19 -10.25 3.69 5.20
C SER A 19 -8.90 4.30 4.82
N GLU A 20 -8.00 4.43 5.80
CA GLU A 20 -6.58 4.77 5.58
C GLU A 20 -5.94 3.91 4.47
N GLY A 21 -6.30 2.61 4.41
CA GLY A 21 -5.82 1.70 3.37
C GLY A 21 -6.26 2.09 1.95
N TRP A 22 -7.46 2.63 1.80
CA TRP A 22 -7.96 3.08 0.50
C TRP A 22 -7.19 4.29 -0.02
N TYR A 23 -7.00 5.31 0.82
CA TYR A 23 -6.22 6.49 0.42
C TYR A 23 -4.76 6.14 0.16
N ALA A 24 -4.16 5.27 0.97
CA ALA A 24 -2.80 4.80 0.74
C ALA A 24 -2.66 4.14 -0.64
N ALA A 25 -3.55 3.21 -1.00
CA ALA A 25 -3.57 2.58 -2.32
C ALA A 25 -3.78 3.60 -3.43
N ARG A 26 -4.78 4.47 -3.30
CA ARG A 26 -5.12 5.49 -4.29
C ARG A 26 -3.97 6.45 -4.57
N ASN A 27 -3.29 6.90 -3.52
CA ASN A 27 -2.14 7.80 -3.61
C ASN A 27 -0.95 7.08 -4.26
N ALA A 28 -0.68 5.84 -3.87
CA ALA A 28 0.37 5.02 -4.47
C ALA A 28 0.11 4.78 -5.97
N THR A 29 -1.11 4.39 -6.36
CA THR A 29 -1.49 4.23 -7.78
C THR A 29 -1.30 5.53 -8.56
N THR A 30 -1.63 6.68 -7.97
CA THR A 30 -1.43 7.98 -8.62
C THR A 30 0.05 8.27 -8.82
N ALA A 31 0.89 8.04 -7.81
CA ALA A 31 2.34 8.19 -7.93
C ALA A 31 2.95 7.28 -9.00
N VAL A 32 2.49 6.03 -9.08
CA VAL A 32 2.91 5.08 -10.14
C VAL A 32 2.50 5.60 -11.52
N ARG A 33 1.25 6.04 -11.70
CA ARG A 33 0.79 6.61 -12.98
C ARG A 33 1.65 7.80 -13.40
N ASP A 34 1.95 8.71 -12.47
CA ASP A 34 2.73 9.90 -12.77
C ASP A 34 4.17 9.55 -13.19
N ALA A 35 4.77 8.53 -12.57
CA ALA A 35 6.07 8.00 -12.98
C ALA A 35 6.03 7.35 -14.37
N LEU A 36 4.98 6.57 -14.66
CA LEU A 36 4.80 5.94 -15.98
C LEU A 36 4.57 6.98 -17.08
N VAL A 37 3.81 8.04 -16.83
CA VAL A 37 3.65 9.16 -17.76
C VAL A 37 4.98 9.84 -18.04
N ARG A 38 5.80 10.10 -17.01
CA ARG A 38 7.14 10.68 -17.19
C ARG A 38 8.08 9.76 -17.97
N ALA A 39 7.85 8.45 -17.91
CA ALA A 39 8.58 7.46 -18.70
C ALA A 39 7.99 7.23 -20.11
N GLY A 40 6.87 7.85 -20.46
CA GLY A 40 6.17 7.64 -21.73
C GLY A 40 5.51 6.26 -21.88
N LEU A 41 5.17 5.62 -20.75
CA LEU A 41 4.62 4.26 -20.67
C LEU A 41 3.14 4.23 -20.26
N GLU A 42 2.44 5.35 -20.19
CA GLU A 42 1.08 5.43 -19.64
C GLU A 42 0.05 4.55 -20.37
N LYS A 43 0.29 4.30 -21.67
CA LYS A 43 -0.58 3.45 -22.50
C LYS A 43 -0.29 1.96 -22.32
N GLU A 44 0.84 1.60 -21.75
CA GLU A 44 1.26 0.21 -21.55
C GLU A 44 0.61 -0.44 -20.31
N PHE A 45 -0.04 0.37 -19.44
CA PHE A 45 -0.67 -0.08 -18.19
C PHE A 45 -2.17 0.31 -18.13
N PRO A 46 -3.02 -0.14 -19.06
CA PRO A 46 -4.42 0.29 -19.14
C PRO A 46 -5.28 -0.18 -17.95
N TYR A 47 -4.82 -1.16 -17.19
CA TYR A 47 -5.54 -1.75 -16.06
C TYR A 47 -4.98 -1.31 -14.69
N LEU A 48 -4.09 -0.32 -14.66
CA LEU A 48 -3.51 0.20 -13.42
C LEU A 48 -4.60 0.74 -12.50
N ARG A 49 -4.73 0.16 -11.31
CA ARG A 49 -5.77 0.56 -10.34
C ARG A 49 -5.32 0.40 -8.89
N ALA A 50 -6.02 1.11 -8.01
CA ALA A 50 -5.99 0.86 -6.58
C ALA A 50 -7.01 -0.23 -6.25
N ASP A 51 -6.67 -1.11 -5.31
CA ASP A 51 -7.58 -2.12 -4.79
C ASP A 51 -7.47 -2.23 -3.25
N LEU A 52 -8.42 -2.90 -2.63
CA LEU A 52 -8.41 -3.28 -1.23
C LEU A 52 -8.58 -4.79 -1.12
N ASN A 53 -7.76 -5.43 -0.28
CA ASN A 53 -8.04 -6.81 0.07
C ASN A 53 -9.18 -6.91 1.12
N ALA A 54 -9.60 -8.13 1.42
CA ALA A 54 -10.66 -8.41 2.40
C ALA A 54 -10.34 -7.92 3.84
N PHE A 55 -9.09 -7.58 4.13
CA PHE A 55 -8.65 -7.04 5.41
C PHE A 55 -8.59 -5.50 5.43
N GLY A 56 -8.93 -4.84 4.33
CA GLY A 56 -8.85 -3.38 4.21
C GLY A 56 -7.43 -2.85 3.95
N HIS A 57 -6.46 -3.71 3.61
CA HIS A 57 -5.14 -3.25 3.20
C HIS A 57 -5.15 -2.80 1.74
N GLY A 58 -4.56 -1.63 1.50
CA GLY A 58 -4.38 -1.04 0.19
C GLY A 58 -3.42 -1.82 -0.70
N LEU A 59 -3.80 -2.01 -1.96
CA LEU A 59 -3.03 -2.68 -3.00
C LEU A 59 -2.96 -1.80 -4.25
N VAL A 60 -1.86 -1.91 -5.00
CA VAL A 60 -1.74 -1.34 -6.35
C VAL A 60 -1.64 -2.50 -7.34
N GLU A 61 -2.59 -2.58 -8.26
CA GLU A 61 -2.59 -3.61 -9.30
C GLU A 61 -2.20 -2.99 -10.64
N LEU A 62 -1.18 -3.57 -11.28
CA LEU A 62 -0.79 -3.21 -12.66
C LEU A 62 -1.74 -3.80 -13.71
N GLY A 63 -2.42 -4.90 -13.35
CA GLY A 63 -3.23 -5.71 -14.25
C GLY A 63 -2.38 -6.45 -15.29
N ARG A 64 -2.97 -6.73 -16.46
CA ARG A 64 -2.28 -7.44 -17.55
C ARG A 64 -1.38 -6.48 -18.30
N VAL A 65 -0.11 -6.87 -18.45
CA VAL A 65 0.90 -6.17 -19.24
C VAL A 65 1.52 -7.12 -20.27
N SER A 66 2.03 -6.59 -21.38
CA SER A 66 2.75 -7.41 -22.36
C SER A 66 4.13 -7.82 -21.84
N PRO A 67 4.75 -8.88 -22.39
CA PRO A 67 6.13 -9.23 -22.07
C PRO A 67 7.11 -8.06 -22.29
N ASP A 68 7.00 -7.35 -23.42
CA ASP A 68 7.85 -6.20 -23.73
C ASP A 68 7.73 -5.07 -22.69
N THR A 69 6.50 -4.81 -22.21
CA THR A 69 6.25 -3.83 -21.15
C THR A 69 6.84 -4.28 -19.82
N ALA A 70 6.74 -5.57 -19.48
CA ALA A 70 7.34 -6.12 -18.27
C ALA A 70 8.87 -6.02 -18.30
N GLU A 71 9.50 -6.27 -19.45
CA GLU A 71 10.95 -6.10 -19.63
C GLU A 71 11.38 -4.64 -19.49
N ARG A 72 10.64 -3.70 -20.09
CA ARG A 72 10.90 -2.25 -19.92
C ARG A 72 10.75 -1.82 -18.47
N LEU A 73 9.71 -2.29 -17.77
CA LEU A 73 9.52 -2.00 -16.34
C LEU A 73 10.68 -2.55 -15.51
N ALA A 74 11.12 -3.79 -15.78
CA ALA A 74 12.25 -4.38 -15.09
C ALA A 74 13.55 -3.58 -15.33
N GLU A 75 13.77 -3.09 -16.55
CA GLU A 75 14.92 -2.23 -16.85
C GLU A 75 14.89 -0.91 -16.09
N LEU A 76 13.73 -0.25 -16.03
CA LEU A 76 13.57 0.98 -15.26
C LEU A 76 13.85 0.77 -13.76
N LEU A 77 13.39 -0.35 -13.19
CA LEU A 77 13.68 -0.70 -11.80
C LEU A 77 15.18 -0.97 -11.58
N ARG A 78 15.84 -1.69 -12.50
CA ARG A 78 17.30 -1.90 -12.44
C ARG A 78 18.07 -0.57 -12.47
N LEU A 79 17.70 0.33 -13.38
CA LEU A 79 18.31 1.65 -13.48
C LEU A 79 18.08 2.48 -12.22
N ALA A 80 16.88 2.48 -11.65
CA ALA A 80 16.58 3.18 -10.41
C ALA A 80 17.45 2.69 -9.24
N LEU A 81 17.54 1.37 -9.06
CA LEU A 81 18.37 0.75 -8.02
C LEU A 81 19.86 1.09 -8.21
N ALA A 82 20.37 1.04 -9.45
CA ALA A 82 21.74 1.42 -9.76
C ALA A 82 22.05 2.91 -9.48
N ARG A 83 21.01 3.76 -9.44
CA ARG A 83 21.11 5.18 -9.10
C ARG A 83 20.93 5.46 -7.59
N GLY A 84 20.81 4.43 -6.76
CA GLY A 84 20.68 4.56 -5.31
C GLY A 84 19.24 4.68 -4.80
N PHE A 85 18.24 4.49 -5.66
CA PHE A 85 16.85 4.41 -5.21
C PHE A 85 16.69 3.23 -4.24
N GLY A 86 16.29 3.51 -2.99
CA GLY A 86 16.10 2.49 -1.94
C GLY A 86 17.05 2.59 -0.75
N GLN A 87 18.17 3.31 -0.86
CA GLN A 87 19.14 3.45 0.26
C GLN A 87 18.59 4.27 1.44
N ASP A 88 17.60 5.14 1.21
CA ASP A 88 17.00 5.98 2.27
C ASP A 88 16.07 5.20 3.23
N ARG A 89 15.61 4.00 2.88
CA ARG A 89 14.64 3.24 3.71
C ARG A 89 15.28 2.34 4.76
N ASP A 90 16.57 1.99 4.60
CA ASP A 90 17.29 1.15 5.57
C ASP A 90 17.79 1.94 6.79
N GLY A 91 17.63 3.27 6.81
CA GLY A 91 18.05 4.15 7.89
C GLY A 91 17.05 4.31 9.04
N ASP A 92 15.79 3.89 8.88
CA ASP A 92 14.77 3.96 9.94
C ASP A 92 14.79 2.67 10.78
N GLY A 93 15.93 2.44 11.43
CA GLY A 93 16.12 1.40 12.43
C GLY A 93 15.29 1.69 13.68
N ARG A 94 13.97 1.53 13.60
CA ARG A 94 13.13 1.37 14.79
C ARG A 94 13.42 0.00 15.38
N THR A 95 14.42 -0.06 16.27
CA THR A 95 14.50 -1.12 17.27
C THR A 95 13.18 -1.11 18.05
N PRO A 96 12.43 -2.22 18.09
CA PRO A 96 11.40 -2.37 19.11
C PRO A 96 12.15 -2.44 20.42
N THR A 97 12.04 -1.38 21.23
CA THR A 97 12.44 -1.40 22.63
C THR A 97 11.75 -2.58 23.28
N ALA A 98 12.53 -3.63 23.54
CA ALA A 98 12.11 -4.74 24.37
C ALA A 98 11.59 -4.13 25.68
N VAL A 99 10.35 -4.47 26.00
CA VAL A 99 9.71 -4.09 27.25
C VAL A 99 10.51 -4.82 28.33
N GLU A 100 11.42 -4.12 29.00
CA GLU A 100 12.13 -4.65 30.16
C GLU A 100 11.09 -5.03 31.22
N GLU A 101 11.11 -6.31 31.58
CA GLU A 101 10.41 -6.88 32.70
C GLU A 101 10.63 -6.03 33.95
N HIS A 102 9.57 -5.36 34.42
CA HIS A 102 9.55 -4.78 35.75
C HIS A 102 9.38 -5.92 36.76
N LYS A 103 10.49 -6.58 37.06
CA LYS A 103 10.71 -7.25 38.34
C LYS A 103 10.66 -6.17 39.42
N GLU A 104 9.71 -6.30 40.36
CA GLU A 104 9.78 -5.90 41.80
C GLU A 104 8.42 -5.42 42.37
N ARG A 105 7.82 -6.27 43.22
CA ARG A 105 7.49 -5.95 44.62
C ARG A 105 7.07 -7.24 45.34
N THR A 106 7.95 -7.78 46.19
CA THR A 106 8.01 -7.59 47.66
C THR A 106 6.81 -8.19 48.38
#